data_AF-A0A6P6WZY4-F1
#
_entry.id   AF-A0A6P6WZY4-F1
#
_cell.length_a   1.000
_cell.length_b   1.000
_cell.length_c   1.000
_cell.angle_alpha   90.00
_cell.angle_beta   90.00
_cell.angle_gamma   90.00
#
_symmetry.space_group_name_H-M   'P 1'
#
loop_
_entity.id
_entity.type
_entity.pdbx_description
1 polymer ?
#
loop_
_entity_poly.entity_id
_entity_poly.type
_entity_poly.pdbx_seq_one_letter_code
_entity_poly.pdbx_strand_id
1 'polypeptide(L)'
;MATPADARAVKSLNTGEGSKKFVYKSNVQQIAEIDINVYRSLDPVKAEPSEGSTFFRDCLVEWRELNTAEDFISFYQEMFPLVQTLPQIILQRELIVSKLLSRLQIKSRLSLEPILRYSCKFGVYVCF
;
A
#
# COMPACT_ATOMS: atom_id res chain seq x y z
N MET A 1 -40.84 19.09 -23.34
CA MET A 1 -40.29 18.55 -22.08
C MET A 1 -39.84 17.13 -22.38
N ALA A 2 -38.58 16.78 -22.11
CA ALA A 2 -38.09 15.43 -22.39
C ALA A 2 -38.83 14.42 -21.51
N THR A 3 -39.39 13.38 -22.14
CA THR A 3 -40.14 12.32 -21.43
C THR A 3 -39.19 11.22 -20.99
N PRO A 4 -39.53 10.42 -19.94
CA PRO A 4 -38.68 9.30 -19.51
C PRO A 4 -38.46 8.24 -20.60
N ALA A 5 -39.27 8.24 -21.67
CA ALA A 5 -39.09 7.40 -22.85
C ALA A 5 -37.92 7.84 -23.75
N ASP A 6 -37.47 9.09 -23.63
CA ASP A 6 -36.34 9.65 -24.39
C ASP A 6 -34.98 9.34 -23.75
N ALA A 7 -34.96 8.72 -22.56
CA ALA A 7 -33.77 8.17 -21.94
C ALA A 7 -33.33 6.92 -22.70
N ARG A 8 -32.78 7.12 -23.91
CA ARG A 8 -32.10 6.07 -24.68
C ARG A 8 -31.14 5.34 -23.75
N ALA A 9 -31.31 4.02 -23.71
CA ALA A 9 -30.49 3.10 -22.93
C ALA A 9 -29.01 3.53 -22.97
N VAL A 10 -28.54 4.09 -21.86
CA VAL A 10 -27.12 4.23 -21.59
C VAL A 10 -26.55 2.84 -21.81
N LYS A 11 -25.58 2.70 -22.74
CA LYS A 11 -24.92 1.41 -23.06
C LYS A 11 -24.77 0.61 -21.76
N SER A 12 -25.57 -0.43 -21.60
CA SER A 12 -25.51 -1.28 -20.42
C SER A 12 -24.11 -1.88 -20.34
N LEU A 13 -23.53 -1.90 -19.13
CA LEU A 13 -22.22 -2.51 -18.91
C LEU A 13 -22.25 -3.96 -19.38
N ASN A 14 -21.24 -4.37 -20.16
CA ASN A 14 -21.08 -5.75 -20.59
C ASN A 14 -20.88 -6.60 -19.32
N THR A 15 -21.95 -7.25 -18.87
CA THR A 15 -21.98 -8.09 -17.66
C THR A 15 -21.85 -9.58 -18.00
N GLY A 16 -21.78 -9.92 -19.30
CA GLY A 16 -21.57 -11.29 -19.76
C GLY A 16 -20.09 -11.68 -19.80
N GLU A 17 -19.82 -12.99 -19.69
CA GLU A 17 -18.50 -13.59 -19.92
C GLU A 17 -18.09 -13.49 -21.40
N GLY A 18 -17.70 -12.30 -21.83
CA GLY A 18 -17.09 -12.09 -23.13
C GLY A 18 -15.65 -12.61 -23.16
N SER A 19 -15.15 -12.97 -24.33
CA SER A 19 -13.76 -13.40 -24.57
C SER A 19 -12.67 -12.35 -24.28
N LYS A 20 -13.03 -11.19 -23.72
CA LYS A 20 -12.13 -10.06 -23.48
C LYS A 20 -11.52 -10.14 -22.08
N LYS A 21 -10.19 -10.24 -22.02
CA LYS A 21 -9.41 -10.28 -20.76
C LYS A 21 -9.50 -9.00 -19.92
N PHE A 22 -9.71 -7.84 -20.55
CA PHE A 22 -9.80 -6.54 -19.87
C PHE A 22 -11.16 -5.90 -20.14
N VAL A 23 -11.93 -5.68 -19.07
CA VAL A 23 -13.26 -5.05 -19.10
C VAL A 23 -13.25 -3.84 -18.18
N TYR A 24 -13.82 -2.72 -18.64
CA TYR A 24 -13.97 -1.54 -17.81
C TYR A 24 -14.93 -1.83 -16.66
N LYS A 25 -14.49 -1.53 -15.43
CA LYS A 25 -15.31 -1.58 -14.22
C LYS A 25 -15.48 -0.17 -13.69
N SER A 26 -16.71 0.17 -13.28
CA SER A 26 -16.95 1.43 -12.57
C SER A 26 -16.36 1.37 -11.16
N ASN A 27 -16.02 2.53 -10.57
CA ASN A 27 -15.50 2.58 -9.19
C ASN A 27 -16.43 1.86 -8.19
N VAL A 28 -17.75 1.94 -8.36
CA VAL A 28 -18.73 1.27 -7.49
C VAL A 28 -18.60 -0.26 -7.60
N GLN A 29 -18.44 -0.79 -8.82
CA GLN A 29 -18.22 -2.22 -9.03
C GLN A 29 -16.87 -2.67 -8.51
N GLN A 30 -15.81 -1.88 -8.70
CA GLN A 30 -14.49 -2.19 -8.16
C GLN A 30 -14.53 -2.25 -6.63
N ILE A 31 -15.19 -1.31 -5.96
CA ILE A 31 -15.34 -1.31 -4.51
C ILE A 31 -16.17 -2.51 -4.03
N ALA A 32 -17.24 -2.87 -4.74
CA ALA A 32 -18.08 -4.01 -4.40
C ALA A 32 -17.36 -5.38 -4.55
N GLU A 33 -16.37 -5.47 -5.43
CA GLU A 33 -15.56 -6.68 -5.65
C GLU A 33 -14.36 -6.80 -4.69
N ILE A 34 -13.94 -5.70 -4.05
CA ILE A 34 -12.82 -5.73 -3.10
C ILE A 34 -13.28 -6.44 -1.82
N ASP A 35 -12.85 -7.68 -1.64
CA ASP A 35 -12.99 -8.44 -0.38
C ASP A 35 -11.74 -8.23 0.49
N ILE A 36 -11.90 -7.64 1.67
CA ILE A 36 -10.81 -7.37 2.62
C ILE A 36 -10.68 -8.58 3.54
N ASN A 37 -9.91 -9.57 3.12
CA ASN A 37 -9.58 -10.72 3.96
C ASN A 37 -8.18 -10.59 4.57
N VAL A 38 -8.13 -10.13 5.83
CA VAL A 38 -6.88 -9.88 6.57
C VAL A 38 -6.05 -11.15 6.79
N TYR A 39 -6.70 -12.33 6.82
CA TYR A 39 -6.03 -13.62 7.06
C TYR A 39 -5.59 -14.32 5.77
N ARG A 40 -6.17 -13.92 4.62
CA ARG A 40 -5.81 -14.44 3.30
C ARG A 40 -4.84 -13.48 2.62
N SER A 41 -3.69 -13.25 3.25
CA SER A 41 -2.60 -12.56 2.56
C SER A 41 -2.06 -13.48 1.48
N LEU A 42 -2.08 -13.04 0.22
CA LEU A 42 -1.51 -13.77 -0.92
C LEU A 42 0.03 -13.83 -0.83
N ASP A 43 0.63 -12.86 -0.13
CA ASP A 43 2.07 -12.80 0.06
C ASP A 43 2.51 -13.67 1.25
N PRO A 44 3.50 -14.56 1.07
CA PRO A 44 4.05 -15.34 2.16
C PRO A 44 4.71 -14.41 3.19
N VAL A 45 4.19 -14.42 4.41
CA VAL A 45 4.82 -13.71 5.53
C VAL A 45 6.07 -14.50 5.93
N LYS A 46 7.25 -13.89 5.76
CA LYS A 46 8.50 -14.49 6.25
C LYS A 46 8.45 -14.56 7.78
N ALA A 47 8.73 -15.74 8.33
CA ALA A 47 8.76 -15.95 9.78
C ALA A 47 9.98 -15.29 10.44
N GLU A 48 11.07 -15.12 9.69
CA GLU A 48 12.33 -14.53 10.14
C GLU A 48 12.82 -13.47 9.13
N PRO A 49 13.52 -12.42 9.61
CA PRO A 49 14.14 -11.46 8.72
C PRO A 49 15.36 -12.09 8.04
N SER A 50 15.87 -11.43 7.00
CA SER A 50 17.14 -11.83 6.37
C SER A 50 18.29 -11.77 7.39
N GLU A 51 19.33 -12.59 7.18
CA GLU A 51 20.43 -12.74 8.13
C GLU A 51 21.09 -11.38 8.47
N GLY A 52 21.09 -11.02 9.75
CA GLY A 52 21.64 -9.75 10.25
C GLY A 52 20.81 -8.50 9.90
N SER A 53 19.58 -8.64 9.41
CA SER A 53 18.67 -7.53 9.12
C SER A 53 17.50 -7.47 10.09
N THR A 54 16.64 -6.47 9.91
CA THR A 54 15.34 -6.37 10.58
C THR A 54 14.24 -6.49 9.53
N PHE A 55 13.05 -6.94 9.94
CA PHE A 55 11.88 -6.92 9.07
C PHE A 55 11.64 -5.53 8.49
N PHE A 56 11.84 -4.48 9.29
CA PHE A 56 11.69 -3.12 8.83
C PHE A 56 12.68 -2.77 7.71
N ARG A 57 13.95 -3.15 7.86
CA ARG A 57 15.00 -2.93 6.86
C ARG A 57 14.73 -3.69 5.56
N ASP A 58 14.35 -4.96 5.66
CA ASP A 58 14.04 -5.79 4.48
C ASP A 58 12.91 -5.21 3.65
N CYS A 59 11.86 -4.73 4.32
CA CYS A 59 10.73 -4.09 3.66
C CYS A 59 11.15 -2.76 3.05
N LEU A 60 12.07 -2.06 3.71
CA LEU A 60 12.58 -0.80 3.20
C LEU A 60 13.35 -1.00 1.89
N VAL A 61 14.16 -2.05 1.81
CA VAL A 61 14.87 -2.43 0.58
C VAL A 61 13.92 -2.92 -0.51
N GLU A 62 12.95 -3.79 -0.17
CA GLU A 62 11.95 -4.30 -1.11
C GLU A 62 11.18 -3.17 -1.81
N TRP A 63 10.70 -2.20 -1.04
CA TRP A 63 9.96 -1.06 -1.59
C TRP A 63 10.83 -0.06 -2.33
N ARG A 64 12.14 -0.03 -2.06
CA ARG A 64 13.11 0.72 -2.90
C ARG A 64 13.25 0.13 -4.29
N GLU A 65 13.10 -1.17 -4.43
CA GLU A 65 13.11 -1.82 -5.75
C GLU A 65 11.78 -1.63 -6.49
N LEU A 66 10.67 -1.61 -5.75
CA LEU A 66 9.32 -1.48 -6.32
C LEU A 66 8.87 -0.04 -6.60
N ASN A 67 9.39 0.94 -5.86
CA ASN A 67 8.91 2.32 -5.90
C ASN A 67 10.00 3.31 -6.29
N THR A 68 9.77 4.04 -7.37
CA THR A 68 10.68 5.06 -7.92
C THR A 68 10.15 6.49 -7.75
N ALA A 69 9.11 6.70 -6.95
CA ALA A 69 8.56 8.03 -6.71
C ALA A 69 9.56 8.90 -5.94
N GLU A 70 9.68 10.17 -6.33
CA GLU A 70 10.59 11.14 -5.70
C GLU A 70 10.32 11.29 -4.19
N ASP A 71 9.04 11.39 -3.81
CA ASP A 71 8.63 11.47 -2.40
C ASP A 71 9.12 10.25 -1.61
N PHE A 72 9.07 9.06 -2.21
CA PHE A 72 9.52 7.83 -1.58
C PHE A 72 11.05 7.78 -1.46
N ILE A 73 11.78 8.24 -2.48
CA ILE A 73 13.25 8.29 -2.47
C ILE A 73 13.74 9.24 -1.35
N SER A 74 13.13 10.42 -1.21
CA SER A 74 13.48 11.36 -0.14
C SER A 74 13.22 10.76 1.25
N PHE A 75 12.08 10.09 1.43
CA PHE A 75 11.75 9.37 2.67
C PHE A 75 12.72 8.23 2.95
N TYR A 76 13.08 7.43 1.94
CA TYR A 76 14.06 6.36 2.04
C TYR A 76 15.40 6.88 2.57
N GLN A 77 15.90 7.98 2.00
CA GLN A 77 17.18 8.57 2.40
C GLN A 77 17.19 9.02 3.86
N GLU A 78 16.09 9.61 4.34
CA GLU A 78 15.95 10.02 5.75
C GLU A 78 15.83 8.81 6.69
N MET A 79 15.12 7.78 6.28
CA MET A 79 14.76 6.63 7.13
C MET A 79 15.82 5.54 7.20
N PHE A 80 16.52 5.29 6.09
CA PHE A 80 17.52 4.23 5.98
C PHE A 80 18.55 4.23 7.13
N PRO A 81 19.18 5.35 7.53
CA PRO A 81 20.16 5.33 8.63
C PRO A 81 19.56 5.01 10.00
N LEU A 82 18.25 5.24 10.20
CA LEU A 82 17.57 5.09 11.49
C LEU A 82 17.18 3.63 11.77
N VAL A 83 17.09 2.80 10.72
CA VAL A 83 16.50 1.46 10.80
C VAL A 83 17.47 0.33 10.49
N GLN A 84 18.77 0.58 10.72
CA GLN A 84 19.82 -0.41 10.51
C GLN A 84 19.71 -1.59 11.49
N THR A 85 19.42 -1.30 12.78
CA THR A 85 19.36 -2.31 13.85
C THR A 85 18.09 -2.17 14.68
N LEU A 86 17.63 -3.28 15.27
CA LEU A 86 16.44 -3.28 16.13
C LEU A 86 16.54 -2.30 17.32
N PRO A 87 17.67 -2.21 18.05
CA PRO A 87 17.79 -1.27 19.17
C PRO A 87 17.65 0.20 18.74
N GLN A 88 18.15 0.57 17.55
CA GLN A 88 18.00 1.92 17.01
C GLN A 88 16.54 2.25 16.70
N ILE A 89 15.81 1.29 16.13
CA ILE A 89 14.39 1.44 15.83
C ILE A 89 13.59 1.68 17.12
N ILE A 90 13.88 0.91 18.17
CA ILE A 90 13.21 1.06 19.48
C ILE A 90 13.50 2.43 20.09
N LEU A 91 14.77 2.87 20.04
CA LEU A 91 15.20 4.16 20.59
C LEU A 91 14.54 5.34 19.85
N GLN A 92 14.41 5.25 18.53
CA GLN A 92 13.92 6.35 17.68
C GLN A 92 12.46 6.17 17.25
N ARG A 93 11.69 5.33 17.95
CA ARG A 93 10.31 4.96 17.58
C ARG A 93 9.41 6.17 17.32
N GLU A 94 9.51 7.21 18.15
CA GLU A 94 8.66 8.40 18.04
C GLU A 94 9.00 9.23 16.81
N LEU A 95 10.31 9.34 16.50
CA LEU A 95 10.79 10.02 15.31
C LEU A 95 10.33 9.27 14.06
N ILE A 96 10.48 7.95 14.03
CA ILE A 96 10.03 7.09 12.93
C ILE A 96 8.53 7.29 12.67
N VAL A 97 7.70 7.19 13.70
CA VAL A 97 6.23 7.38 13.58
C VAL A 97 5.89 8.79 13.11
N SER A 98 6.55 9.82 13.65
CA SER A 98 6.30 11.21 13.23
C SER A 98 6.62 11.44 11.75
N LYS A 99 7.74 10.86 11.25
CA LYS A 99 8.14 10.95 9.85
C LYS A 99 7.17 10.19 8.95
N LEU A 100 6.75 9.00 9.37
CA LEU A 100 5.77 8.19 8.66
C LEU A 100 4.44 8.93 8.51
N LEU A 101 3.94 9.53 9.60
CA LEU A 101 2.71 10.34 9.61
C LEU A 101 2.84 11.61 8.76
N SER A 102 4.00 12.27 8.78
CA SER A 102 4.23 13.49 7.98
C SER A 102 4.14 13.23 6.47
N ARG A 103 4.47 12.01 6.03
CA ARG A 103 4.42 11.59 4.62
C ARG A 103 3.11 10.90 4.25
N LEU A 104 2.22 10.64 5.22
CA LEU A 104 0.86 10.13 5.00
C LEU A 104 -0.06 11.25 4.47
N GLN A 105 0.35 11.94 3.40
CA GLN A 105 -0.47 12.95 2.72
C GLN A 105 -1.04 12.38 1.42
N ILE A 106 -2.32 12.64 1.18
CA ILE A 106 -3.07 12.17 -0.02
C ILE A 106 -2.45 12.65 -1.34
N LYS A 107 -1.60 13.69 -1.29
CA LYS A 107 -0.94 14.27 -2.46
C LYS A 107 0.03 13.31 -3.14
N SER A 108 0.60 12.34 -2.42
CA SER A 108 1.58 11.38 -2.93
C SER A 108 0.95 9.99 -3.10
N ARG A 109 -0.02 9.87 -4.02
CA ARG A 109 -0.77 8.61 -4.27
C ARG A 109 0.14 7.41 -4.55
N LEU A 110 1.27 7.64 -5.22
CA LEU A 110 2.21 6.59 -5.62
C LEU A 110 3.11 6.10 -4.48
N SER A 111 3.26 6.87 -3.38
CA SER A 111 4.05 6.47 -2.21
C SER A 111 3.19 6.00 -1.04
N LEU A 112 1.86 6.13 -1.13
CA LEU A 112 0.94 5.78 -0.04
C LEU A 112 0.96 4.27 0.26
N GLU A 113 0.98 3.42 -0.77
CA GLU A 113 1.03 1.96 -0.60
C GLU A 113 2.26 1.51 0.20
N PRO A 114 3.50 1.92 -0.14
CA PRO A 114 4.66 1.60 0.69
C PRO A 114 4.48 2.09 2.13
N ILE A 115 4.05 3.34 2.34
CA ILE A 115 3.89 3.96 3.67
C ILE A 115 2.89 3.17 4.55
N LEU A 116 1.75 2.77 3.99
CA LEU A 116 0.76 1.95 4.71
C LEU A 116 1.32 0.56 5.04
N ARG A 117 2.09 -0.04 4.12
CA ARG A 117 2.71 -1.34 4.34
C ARG A 117 3.81 -1.28 5.41
N TYR A 118 4.57 -0.18 5.50
CA TYR A 118 5.50 0.07 6.62
C TYR A 118 4.76 0.19 7.95
N SER A 119 3.65 0.93 7.98
CA SER A 119 2.84 1.10 9.19
C SER A 119 2.40 -0.24 9.76
N CYS A 120 1.93 -1.14 8.89
CA CYS A 120 1.48 -2.47 9.25
C CYS A 120 2.62 -3.32 9.82
N LYS A 121 3.79 -3.35 9.17
CA LYS A 121 4.94 -4.12 9.65
C LYS A 121 5.56 -3.52 10.92
N PHE A 122 5.55 -2.20 11.10
CA PHE A 122 6.03 -1.58 12.35
C PHE A 122 5.15 -1.97 13.55
N GLY A 123 3.82 -1.99 13.39
CA GLY A 123 2.89 -2.35 14.46
C GLY A 123 3.03 -3.80 14.95
N VAL A 124 3.40 -4.72 14.06
CA VAL A 124 3.56 -6.14 14.41
C VAL A 124 4.80 -6.42 15.28
N TYR A 125 5.85 -5.58 15.21
CA TYR A 125 7.14 -5.84 15.87
C TYR A 125 7.53 -4.84 16.98
N VAL A 126 6.78 -3.74 17.15
CA VAL A 126 7.05 -2.74 18.22
C VAL A 126 5.98 -2.80 19.34
N CYS A 127 4.85 -3.47 19.11
CA CYS A 127 3.77 -3.61 20.10
C CYS A 127 3.72 -4.97 20.82
N PHE A 128 4.72 -5.84 20.67
CA PHE A 128 4.91 -7.04 21.48
C PHE A 128 6.35 -7.13 21.99
#